data_AF-A0A4R2IR13-F1
#
_entry.id   AF-A0A4R2IR13-F1
#
_cell.length_a   1.000
_cell.length_b   1.000
_cell.length_c   1.000
_cell.angle_alpha   90.00
_cell.angle_beta   90.00
_cell.angle_gamma   90.00
#
_symmetry.space_group_name_H-M   'P 1'
#
loop_
_entity.id
_entity.type
_entity.pdbx_description
1 polymer ?
#
loop_
_entity_poly.entity_id
_entity_poly.type
_entity_poly.pdbx_seq_one_letter_code
_entity_poly.pdbx_strand_id
1 'polypeptide(L)'
;MRAAYRIVAILITVAVALQVASIALAGFTVAKDADDGTTIGADYSNFGQSYHSMAGMVIALLALILLIVSFLTDVPRGRMLAGIVVGLVAVQFVLAVAAFGLPALGILHGLNGLAIAGVASTAAGRAVTKPAQANV
;
A
#
# COMPACT_ATOMS: atom_id res chain seq x y z
N MET A 1 21.56 -1.39 -7.63
CA MET A 1 20.09 -1.34 -7.86
C MET A 1 19.37 -0.13 -7.24
N ARG A 2 20.03 1.05 -7.08
CA ARG A 2 19.39 2.22 -6.43
C ARG A 2 18.18 2.77 -7.18
N ALA A 3 18.26 2.87 -8.51
CA ALA A 3 17.17 3.37 -9.33
C ALA A 3 15.95 2.44 -9.25
N ALA A 4 16.16 1.13 -9.42
CA ALA A 4 15.10 0.13 -9.26
C ALA A 4 14.47 0.20 -7.86
N TYR A 5 15.28 0.26 -6.79
CA TYR A 5 14.79 0.41 -5.42
C TYR A 5 13.88 1.65 -5.27
N ARG A 6 14.34 2.80 -5.79
CA ARG A 6 13.60 4.05 -5.74
C ARG A 6 12.29 3.96 -6.51
N ILE A 7 12.33 3.44 -7.74
CA ILE A 7 11.15 3.35 -8.61
C ILE A 7 10.10 2.44 -7.97
N VAL A 8 10.49 1.26 -7.49
CA VAL A 8 9.55 0.34 -6.83
C VAL A 8 8.94 0.97 -5.57
N ALA A 9 9.75 1.67 -4.76
CA ALA A 9 9.24 2.38 -3.59
C ALA A 9 8.23 3.49 -3.96
N ILE A 10 8.47 4.25 -5.04
CA ILE A 10 7.52 5.25 -5.56
C ILE A 10 6.24 4.57 -6.07
N LEU A 11 6.37 3.46 -6.80
CA LEU A 11 5.22 2.71 -7.30
C LEU A 11 4.32 2.23 -6.15
N ILE A 12 4.90 1.78 -5.02
CA ILE A 12 4.12 1.42 -3.83
C ILE A 12 3.36 2.63 -3.29
N THR A 13 4.03 3.78 -3.13
CA THR A 13 3.37 5.02 -2.66
C THR A 13 2.18 5.40 -3.55
N VAL A 14 2.37 5.42 -4.87
CA VAL A 14 1.33 5.77 -5.83
C VAL A 14 0.21 4.73 -5.83
N ALA A 15 0.55 3.44 -5.79
CA ALA A 15 -0.43 2.36 -5.75
C ALA A 15 -1.32 2.44 -4.51
N VAL A 16 -0.76 2.75 -3.34
CA VAL A 16 -1.55 2.97 -2.11
C VAL A 16 -2.47 4.20 -2.26
N ALA A 17 -1.98 5.30 -2.82
CA ALA A 17 -2.82 6.48 -3.05
C ALA A 17 -4.01 6.17 -3.96
N LEU A 18 -3.78 5.43 -5.05
CA LEU A 18 -4.85 4.96 -5.95
C LEU A 18 -5.80 3.97 -5.25
N GLN A 19 -5.27 3.07 -4.42
CA GLN A 19 -6.07 2.14 -3.63
C GLN A 19 -6.99 2.88 -2.63
N VAL A 20 -6.51 3.95 -1.99
CA VAL A 20 -7.32 4.81 -1.11
C VAL A 20 -8.38 5.59 -1.91
N ALA A 21 -8.00 6.15 -3.06
CA ALA A 21 -8.97 6.82 -3.93
C ALA A 21 -10.09 5.86 -4.38
N SER A 22 -9.74 4.60 -4.66
CA SER A 22 -10.71 3.59 -5.09
C SER A 22 -11.72 3.19 -4.01
N ILE A 23 -11.35 3.21 -2.71
CA ILE A 23 -12.31 2.92 -1.64
C ILE A 23 -13.26 4.11 -1.39
N ALA A 24 -12.79 5.33 -1.60
CA ALA A 24 -13.67 6.50 -1.61
C ALA A 24 -14.67 6.42 -2.77
N LEU A 25 -14.19 6.10 -3.98
CA LEU A 25 -15.05 5.83 -5.14
C LEU A 25 -16.08 4.75 -4.81
N ALA A 26 -15.65 3.63 -4.22
CA ALA A 26 -16.53 2.54 -3.82
C ALA A 26 -17.65 3.00 -2.89
N GLY A 27 -17.34 3.79 -1.87
CA GLY A 27 -18.31 4.32 -0.92
C GLY A 27 -19.33 5.26 -1.57
N PHE A 28 -18.88 6.18 -2.43
CA PHE A 28 -19.79 7.06 -3.17
C PHE A 28 -20.65 6.29 -4.17
N THR A 29 -20.12 5.25 -4.83
CA THR A 29 -20.90 4.39 -5.73
C THR A 29 -21.96 3.60 -4.97
N VAL A 30 -21.65 3.04 -3.79
CA VAL A 30 -22.65 2.38 -2.93
C VAL A 30 -23.78 3.34 -2.56
N ALA A 31 -23.46 4.56 -2.14
CA ALA A 31 -24.46 5.56 -1.77
C ALA A 31 -25.37 5.91 -2.96
N LYS A 32 -24.77 6.21 -4.12
CA LYS A 32 -25.53 6.52 -5.35
C LYS A 32 -26.43 5.36 -5.78
N ASP A 33 -25.89 4.14 -5.81
CA ASP A 33 -26.65 2.98 -6.28
C ASP A 33 -27.80 2.65 -5.33
N ALA A 34 -27.61 2.82 -4.02
CA ALA A 34 -28.67 2.68 -3.03
C ALA A 34 -29.77 3.75 -3.20
N ASP A 35 -29.39 5.01 -3.45
CA ASP A 35 -30.34 6.10 -3.74
C ASP A 35 -31.14 5.85 -5.02
N ASP A 36 -30.51 5.21 -6.03
CA ASP A 36 -31.16 4.79 -7.28
C ASP A 36 -32.05 3.53 -7.12
N GLY A 37 -32.15 2.96 -5.91
CA GLY A 37 -32.97 1.79 -5.62
C GLY A 37 -32.30 0.44 -5.89
N THR A 38 -30.99 0.41 -6.13
CA THR A 38 -30.23 -0.84 -6.27
C THR A 38 -30.19 -1.57 -4.93
N THR A 39 -30.51 -2.87 -4.94
CA THR A 39 -30.38 -3.69 -3.73
C THR A 39 -28.89 -3.95 -3.44
N ILE A 40 -28.42 -3.49 -2.28
CA ILE A 40 -27.05 -3.74 -1.81
C ILE A 40 -27.04 -5.04 -1.00
N GLY A 41 -26.68 -6.14 -1.65
CA GLY A 41 -26.67 -7.49 -1.09
C GLY A 41 -25.32 -8.19 -1.22
N ALA A 42 -25.30 -9.51 -0.98
CA ALA A 42 -24.09 -10.32 -1.04
C ALA A 42 -23.48 -10.45 -2.45
N ASP A 43 -24.30 -10.24 -3.48
CA ASP A 43 -23.95 -10.27 -4.89
C ASP A 43 -23.59 -8.89 -5.46
N TYR A 44 -23.75 -7.82 -4.66
CA TYR A 44 -23.37 -6.47 -5.07
C TYR A 44 -21.85 -6.32 -5.13
N SER A 45 -21.37 -5.74 -6.22
CA SER A 45 -19.98 -5.32 -6.38
C SER A 45 -19.95 -4.04 -7.21
N ASN A 46 -18.92 -3.23 -6.97
CA ASN A 46 -18.61 -2.11 -7.83
C ASN A 46 -17.12 -2.04 -8.17
N PHE A 47 -16.80 -1.22 -9.17
CA PHE A 47 -15.44 -1.05 -9.65
C PHE A 47 -14.46 -0.58 -8.56
N GLY A 48 -14.89 0.34 -7.68
CA GLY A 48 -14.05 0.84 -6.60
C GLY A 48 -13.61 -0.27 -5.64
N GLN A 49 -14.56 -1.12 -5.21
CA GLN A 49 -14.26 -2.28 -4.35
C GLN A 49 -13.35 -3.29 -5.05
N SER A 50 -13.65 -3.61 -6.31
CA SER A 50 -12.87 -4.56 -7.11
C SER A 50 -11.44 -4.07 -7.33
N TYR A 51 -11.26 -2.79 -7.66
CA TYR A 51 -9.96 -2.18 -7.82
C TYR A 51 -9.19 -2.13 -6.50
N HIS A 52 -9.85 -1.75 -5.39
CA HIS A 52 -9.22 -1.70 -4.07
C HIS A 52 -8.62 -3.06 -3.67
N SER A 53 -9.38 -4.14 -3.88
CA SER A 53 -8.94 -5.52 -3.62
C SER A 53 -7.75 -5.93 -4.50
N MET A 54 -7.87 -5.74 -5.82
CA MET A 54 -6.80 -6.08 -6.78
C MET A 54 -5.52 -5.29 -6.52
N ALA A 55 -5.63 -3.98 -6.25
CA ALA A 55 -4.49 -3.11 -5.96
C ALA A 55 -3.72 -3.58 -4.72
N GLY A 56 -4.40 -4.19 -3.74
CA GLY A 56 -3.76 -4.75 -2.55
C GLY A 56 -2.77 -5.87 -2.88
N MET A 57 -3.14 -6.74 -3.83
CA MET A 57 -2.26 -7.80 -4.32
C MET A 57 -1.06 -7.24 -5.10
N VAL A 58 -1.28 -6.20 -5.89
CA VAL A 58 -0.19 -5.50 -6.61
C VAL A 58 0.80 -4.85 -5.63
N ILE A 59 0.30 -4.19 -4.58
CA ILE A 59 1.14 -3.60 -3.53
C ILE A 59 1.95 -4.69 -2.81
N ALA A 60 1.33 -5.84 -2.50
CA ALA A 60 2.03 -6.95 -1.87
C ALA A 60 3.17 -7.49 -2.74
N LEU A 61 2.93 -7.66 -4.05
CA LEU A 61 3.98 -8.06 -5.00
C LEU A 61 5.10 -7.02 -5.07
N LEU A 62 4.76 -5.73 -5.18
CA LEU A 62 5.75 -4.65 -5.20
C LEU A 62 6.57 -4.60 -3.90
N ALA A 63 5.98 -4.85 -2.74
CA ALA A 63 6.68 -4.91 -1.46
C ALA A 63 7.73 -6.03 -1.43
N LEU A 64 7.40 -7.21 -1.96
CA LEU A 64 8.36 -8.31 -2.10
C LEU A 64 9.49 -7.97 -3.08
N ILE A 65 9.16 -7.34 -4.21
CA ILE A 65 10.16 -6.85 -5.18
C ILE A 65 11.07 -5.82 -4.50
N LEU A 66 10.52 -4.87 -3.74
CA LEU A 66 11.29 -3.88 -3.00
C LEU A 66 12.26 -4.56 -2.03
N LEU A 67 11.79 -5.57 -1.29
CA LEU A 67 12.61 -6.35 -0.37
C LEU A 67 13.77 -7.04 -1.11
N ILE A 68 13.50 -7.74 -2.21
CA ILE A 68 14.54 -8.40 -3.02
C ILE A 68 15.57 -7.37 -3.50
N VAL A 69 15.10 -6.27 -4.10
CA VAL A 69 15.96 -5.20 -4.63
C VAL A 69 16.77 -4.52 -3.52
N SER A 70 16.26 -4.46 -2.29
CA SER A 70 16.96 -3.90 -1.13
C SER A 70 18.25 -4.64 -0.77
N PHE A 71 18.35 -5.93 -1.08
CA PHE A 71 19.58 -6.70 -0.88
C PHE A 71 20.63 -6.42 -1.95
N LEU A 72 20.22 -5.89 -3.10
CA LEU A 72 21.06 -5.65 -4.28
C LEU A 72 21.50 -4.17 -4.41
N THR A 73 21.40 -3.40 -3.31
CA THR A 73 21.74 -1.98 -3.29
C THR A 73 22.24 -1.51 -1.92
N ASP A 74 23.07 -0.48 -1.91
CA ASP A 74 23.61 0.11 -0.67
C ASP A 74 22.81 1.33 -0.19
N VAL A 75 21.50 1.36 -0.42
CA VAL A 75 20.65 2.45 0.09
C VAL A 75 20.72 2.44 1.62
N PRO A 76 21.09 3.55 2.29
CA PRO A 76 21.17 3.58 3.74
C PRO A 76 19.86 3.16 4.39
N ARG A 77 19.92 2.14 5.25
CA ARG A 77 18.75 1.50 5.90
C ARG A 77 17.72 0.92 4.91
N GLY A 78 18.08 0.68 3.64
CA GLY A 78 17.17 0.22 2.59
C GLY A 78 16.52 -1.13 2.92
N ARG A 79 17.31 -2.09 3.40
CA ARG A 79 16.80 -3.42 3.82
C ARG A 79 15.82 -3.32 4.99
N MET A 80 16.14 -2.49 5.99
CA MET A 80 15.28 -2.25 7.14
C MET A 80 13.94 -1.64 6.70
N LEU A 81 13.96 -0.60 5.85
CA LEU A 81 12.74 0.04 5.37
C LEU A 81 11.90 -0.90 4.50
N ALA A 82 12.52 -1.67 3.61
CA ALA A 82 11.82 -2.66 2.81
C ALA A 82 11.19 -3.77 3.66
N GLY A 83 11.91 -4.25 4.69
CA GLY A 83 11.37 -5.20 5.67
C GLY A 83 10.18 -4.64 6.44
N ILE A 84 10.22 -3.37 6.85
CA ILE A 84 9.08 -2.69 7.49
C ILE A 84 7.89 -2.63 6.52
N VAL A 85 8.09 -2.28 5.25
CA VAL A 85 7.01 -2.27 4.24
C VAL A 85 6.35 -3.64 4.12
N VAL A 86 7.14 -4.72 4.03
CA VAL A 86 6.60 -6.11 3.98
C VAL A 86 5.84 -6.46 5.27
N GLY A 87 6.38 -6.11 6.43
CA GLY A 87 5.71 -6.34 7.72
C GLY A 87 4.37 -5.61 7.82
N LEU A 88 4.33 -4.34 7.40
CA LEU A 88 3.10 -3.56 7.36
C LEU A 88 2.09 -4.13 6.35
N VAL A 89 2.54 -4.63 5.19
CA VAL A 89 1.65 -5.32 4.23
C VAL A 89 1.06 -6.59 4.82
N ALA A 90 1.84 -7.38 5.59
CA ALA A 90 1.31 -8.56 6.27
C ALA A 90 0.24 -8.17 7.31
N VAL A 91 0.49 -7.13 8.10
CA VAL A 91 -0.51 -6.57 9.03
C VAL A 91 -1.74 -6.06 8.28
N GLN A 92 -1.55 -5.40 7.12
CA GLN A 92 -2.64 -4.90 6.29
C GLN A 92 -3.59 -6.01 5.85
N PHE A 93 -3.04 -7.15 5.41
CA PHE A 93 -3.81 -8.30 4.98
C PHE A 93 -4.61 -8.92 6.13
N VAL A 94 -4.00 -9.09 7.30
CA VAL A 94 -4.69 -9.57 8.50
C VAL A 94 -5.85 -8.64 8.88
N LEU A 95 -5.61 -7.32 8.90
CA LEU A 95 -6.66 -6.34 9.20
C LEU A 95 -7.77 -6.35 8.16
N ALA A 96 -7.46 -6.56 6.87
CA ALA A 96 -8.45 -6.64 5.81
C ALA A 96 -9.42 -7.81 6.03
N VAL A 97 -8.88 -9.00 6.30
CA VAL A 97 -9.68 -10.20 6.55
C VAL A 97 -10.49 -10.07 7.85
N ALA A 98 -9.86 -9.58 8.92
CA ALA A 98 -10.52 -9.41 10.22
C ALA A 98 -11.64 -8.36 10.18
N ALA A 99 -11.53 -7.34 9.32
CA ALA A 99 -12.54 -6.29 9.19
C ALA A 99 -13.90 -6.80 8.68
N PHE A 100 -13.95 -7.94 7.99
CA PHE A 100 -15.23 -8.57 7.62
C PHE A 100 -16.03 -9.07 8.83
N GLY A 101 -15.35 -9.46 9.93
CA GLY A 101 -15.99 -9.86 11.17
C GLY A 101 -16.16 -8.72 12.19
N LEU A 102 -15.25 -7.74 12.17
CA LEU A 102 -15.30 -6.56 13.03
C LEU A 102 -15.02 -5.28 12.22
N PRO A 103 -16.06 -4.62 11.66
CA PRO A 103 -15.90 -3.48 10.74
C PRO A 103 -15.07 -2.32 11.30
N ALA A 104 -15.08 -2.12 12.63
CA ALA A 104 -14.26 -1.10 13.28
C ALA A 104 -12.75 -1.24 13.01
N LEU A 105 -12.26 -2.46 12.72
CA LEU A 105 -10.87 -2.69 12.31
C LEU A 105 -10.54 -2.06 10.95
N GLY A 106 -11.53 -1.68 10.15
CA GLY A 106 -11.35 -0.92 8.92
C GLY A 106 -10.62 0.41 9.14
N ILE A 107 -10.74 1.02 10.33
CA ILE A 107 -9.99 2.23 10.69
C ILE A 107 -8.49 1.92 10.77
N LEU A 108 -8.13 0.85 11.48
CA LEU A 108 -6.72 0.41 11.60
C LEU A 108 -6.16 -0.02 10.25
N HIS A 109 -6.97 -0.70 9.43
CA HIS A 109 -6.61 -1.04 8.06
C HIS A 109 -6.30 0.22 7.23
N GLY A 110 -7.17 1.24 7.28
CA GLY A 110 -6.93 2.51 6.59
C GLY A 110 -5.65 3.20 7.05
N LEU A 111 -5.43 3.30 8.36
CA LEU A 111 -4.24 3.92 8.94
C LEU A 111 -2.95 3.17 8.61
N ASN A 112 -2.97 1.83 8.64
CA ASN A 112 -1.81 1.01 8.29
C ASN A 112 -1.48 1.11 6.79
N GLY A 113 -2.49 1.26 5.92
CA GLY A 113 -2.29 1.59 4.51
C GLY A 113 -1.52 2.90 4.32
N LEU A 114 -1.91 3.96 5.02
CA LEU A 114 -1.17 5.23 5.01
C LEU A 114 0.26 5.08 5.55
N ALA A 115 0.47 4.25 6.57
CA ALA A 115 1.80 3.94 7.09
C ALA A 115 2.68 3.26 6.03
N ILE A 116 2.15 2.31 5.25
CA ILE A 116 2.86 1.69 4.12
C ILE A 116 3.32 2.77 3.13
N ALA A 117 2.43 3.67 2.71
CA ALA A 117 2.78 4.75 1.80
C ALA A 117 3.86 5.69 2.39
N GLY A 118 3.77 6.02 3.68
CA GLY A 118 4.75 6.86 4.37
C GLY A 118 6.15 6.21 4.43
N VAL A 119 6.23 4.94 4.79
CA VAL A 119 7.50 4.19 4.84
C VAL A 119 8.08 3.99 3.44
N ALA A 120 7.26 3.64 2.45
CA ALA A 120 7.69 3.52 1.06
C ALA A 120 8.23 4.84 0.49
N SER A 121 7.55 5.96 0.78
CA SER A 121 8.03 7.31 0.41
C SER A 121 9.37 7.64 1.06
N THR A 122 9.54 7.28 2.34
CA THR A 122 10.81 7.42 3.06
C THR A 122 11.92 6.58 2.40
N ALA A 123 11.61 5.35 2.01
CA ALA A 123 12.53 4.49 1.26
C ALA A 123 12.95 5.15 -0.07
N ALA A 124 12.01 5.66 -0.84
CA ALA A 124 12.30 6.36 -2.10
C ALA A 124 13.23 7.57 -1.90
N GLY A 125 12.99 8.39 -0.86
CA GLY A 125 13.82 9.55 -0.54
C GLY A 125 15.26 9.19 -0.19
N ARG A 126 15.47 8.11 0.58
CA ARG A 126 16.81 7.63 0.97
C ARG A 126 17.63 7.10 -0.20
N ALA A 127 16.99 6.75 -1.32
CA ALA A 127 17.71 6.33 -2.51
C ALA A 127 18.40 7.48 -3.25
N VAL A 128 17.98 8.73 -2.99
CA VAL A 128 18.53 9.95 -3.62
C VAL A 128 19.66 10.58 -2.80
N THR A 129 19.71 10.34 -1.49
CA THR A 129 20.79 10.84 -0.63
C THR A 129 22.11 10.14 -0.99
N LYS A 130 23.11 10.90 -1.44
CA LYS A 130 24.49 10.41 -1.57
C LYS A 130 25.00 10.00 -0.18
N PRO A 131 25.81 8.92 -0.07
CA PRO A 131 26.54 8.66 1.17
C PRO A 131 27.32 9.93 1.53
N ALA A 132 27.27 10.34 2.80
CA ALA A 132 28.21 11.35 3.29
C ALA A 132 29.61 10.86 2.94
N GLN A 133 30.39 11.65 2.19
CA GLN A 133 31.80 11.35 1.99
C GLN A 133 32.42 11.30 3.38
N ALA A 134 32.89 10.12 3.78
CA ALA A 134 33.73 9.99 4.94
C ALA A 134 35.04 10.71 4.58
N ASN A 135 35.16 11.97 5.01
CA ASN A 135 36.45 12.62 5.09
C ASN A 135 37.16 12.02 6.31
N VAL A 136 37.83 10.87 6.16
CA VAL A 136 39.21 10.56 6.63
C VAL A 136 39.62 9.18 6.11
#